data_AF-Q9HMQ0-F1
#
_entry.id   AF-Q9HMQ0-F1
#
_cell.length_a   1.000
_cell.length_b   1.000
_cell.length_c   1.000
_cell.angle_alpha   90.00
_cell.angle_beta   90.00
_cell.angle_gamma   90.00
#
_symmetry.space_group_name_H-M   'P 1'
#
loop_
_entity.id
_entity.type
_entity.pdbx_description
1 polymer ?
#
loop_
_entity_poly.entity_id
_entity_poly.type
_entity_poly.pdbx_seq_one_letter_code
_entity_poly.pdbx_strand_id
1 'polypeptide(L)' 'MEGGDDYDPHVTLARDADGFRGQRAVDAIDGRAVGPVTWTIDELSLYDATVGEPVDTVSLPA' A
#
# COMPACT_ATOMS: atom_id res chain seq x y z
N MET A 1 -4.51 -18.97 -15.70
CA MET A 1 -4.38 -18.52 -14.31
C MET A 1 -5.49 -17.53 -14.09
N GLU A 2 -6.61 -17.99 -13.55
CA GLU A 2 -7.64 -17.12 -12.98
C GLU A 2 -7.26 -16.94 -11.52
N GLY A 3 -6.98 -15.70 -11.11
CA GLY A 3 -6.51 -15.41 -9.76
C GLY A 3 -6.04 -13.96 -9.72
N GLY A 4 -6.97 -13.05 -9.48
CA GLY A 4 -6.67 -11.61 -9.40
C GLY A 4 -7.90 -10.73 -9.21
N ASP A 5 -9.07 -11.18 -9.69
CA ASP A 5 -10.25 -10.29 -9.80
C ASP A 5 -10.93 -9.94 -8.47
N ASP A 6 -10.58 -10.64 -7.38
CA ASP A 6 -11.12 -10.34 -6.05
C ASP A 6 -10.21 -9.38 -5.24
N TYR A 7 -9.09 -8.95 -5.81
CA TYR A 7 -8.19 -8.02 -5.14
C TYR A 7 -8.36 -6.60 -5.69
N ASP A 8 -8.71 -5.67 -4.79
CA ASP A 8 -8.70 -4.23 -5.09
C ASP A 8 -7.32 -3.63 -4.72
N PRO A 9 -6.47 -3.28 -5.70
CA PRO A 9 -5.17 -2.71 -5.43
C PRO A 9 -5.31 -1.33 -4.80
N HIS A 10 -4.80 -1.18 -3.59
CA HIS A 10 -4.93 0.04 -2.81
C HIS A 10 -3.61 0.42 -2.15
N VAL A 11 -3.48 1.70 -1.82
CA VAL A 11 -2.41 2.22 -0.97
C VAL A 11 -3.01 2.53 0.39
N THR A 12 -2.58 1.81 1.42
CA THR A 12 -3.00 2.11 2.80
C THR A 12 -2.32 3.40 3.25
N LEU A 13 -3.10 4.46 3.46
CA LEU A 13 -2.58 5.77 3.91
C LEU A 13 -2.44 5.87 5.43
N ALA A 14 -3.31 5.17 6.17
CA ALA A 14 -3.27 5.08 7.62
C ALA A 14 -3.78 3.69 8.07
N ARG A 15 -3.14 3.12 9.08
CA ARG A 15 -3.53 1.88 9.77
C ARG A 15 -3.46 2.12 11.26
N ASP A 16 -4.30 1.42 12.03
CA ASP A 16 -4.37 1.52 13.49
C ASP A 16 -4.48 2.99 13.93
N ALA A 17 -5.57 3.64 13.50
CA ALA A 17 -5.83 5.06 13.79
C ALA A 17 -5.90 5.38 15.30
N ASP A 18 -5.88 4.35 16.14
CA ASP A 18 -5.81 4.46 17.59
C ASP A 18 -4.46 5.03 18.04
N GLY A 19 -4.53 6.05 18.89
CA GLY A 19 -3.35 6.75 19.40
C GLY A 19 -2.86 7.89 18.50
N PHE A 20 -1.94 8.69 19.05
CA PHE A 20 -1.59 10.01 18.51
C PHE A 20 -1.06 9.99 17.06
N ARG A 21 -0.34 8.93 16.66
CA ARG A 21 0.26 8.85 15.32
C ARG A 21 -0.76 8.49 14.25
N GLY A 22 -1.67 7.56 14.55
CA GLY A 22 -2.74 7.15 13.65
C GLY A 22 -3.72 8.29 13.38
N GLN A 23 -4.19 8.96 14.43
CA GLN A 23 -5.10 10.10 14.30
C GLN A 23 -4.50 11.25 13.49
N ARG A 24 -3.21 11.58 13.70
CA ARG A 24 -2.56 12.66 12.95
C ARG A 24 -2.46 12.37 11.45
N ALA A 25 -2.31 11.10 11.06
CA ALA A 25 -2.32 10.71 9.65
C ALA A 25 -3.71 10.88 9.04
N VAL A 26 -4.77 10.53 9.77
CA VAL A 26 -6.17 10.75 9.35
C VAL A 26 -6.45 12.25 9.18
N ASP A 27 -6.15 13.06 10.19
CA ASP A 27 -6.38 14.52 10.17
C ASP A 27 -5.65 15.22 9.02
N ALA A 28 -4.51 14.67 8.58
CA ALA A 28 -3.74 15.23 7.48
C ALA A 28 -4.40 15.03 6.10
N ILE A 29 -5.31 14.06 5.97
CA ILE A 29 -5.88 13.61 4.70
C ILE A 29 -7.40 13.84 4.67
N ASP A 30 -8.07 13.87 5.82
CA ASP A 30 -9.51 14.07 5.91
C ASP A 30 -9.97 15.36 5.21
N GLY A 31 -11.03 15.24 4.41
CA GLY A 31 -11.58 16.32 3.58
C GLY A 31 -10.68 16.82 2.43
N ARG A 32 -9.50 16.24 2.20
CA ARG A 32 -8.60 16.67 1.12
C ARG A 32 -8.83 15.88 -0.16
N ALA A 33 -9.00 16.60 -1.26
CA ALA A 33 -8.92 16.03 -2.59
C ALA A 33 -7.47 16.11 -3.10
N VAL A 34 -6.90 14.97 -3.45
CA VAL A 34 -5.63 14.89 -4.18
C VAL A 34 -5.95 14.56 -5.63
N GLY A 35 -5.30 15.24 -6.56
CA GLY A 35 -5.42 14.94 -7.98
C GLY A 35 -4.85 13.56 -8.32
N PRO A 36 -4.97 13.11 -9.59
CA PRO A 36 -4.41 11.84 -10.01
C PRO A 36 -2.89 11.84 -9.80
N VAL A 37 -2.38 10.74 -9.28
CA VAL A 37 -0.94 10.49 -9.15
C VAL A 37 -0.58 9.35 -10.10
N THR A 38 0.49 9.53 -10.87
CA THR A 38 0.98 8.53 -11.82
C THR A 38 2.43 8.21 -11.52
N TRP A 39 2.73 6.92 -11.44
CA TRP A 39 4.07 6.40 -11.26
C TRP A 39 4.22 5.06 -11.99
N THR A 40 5.45 4.68 -12.27
CA THR A 40 5.80 3.34 -12.77
C THR A 40 6.03 2.40 -11.59
N ILE A 41 5.56 1.15 -11.70
CA ILE A 41 5.92 0.08 -10.75
C ILE A 41 6.96 -0.79 -11.44
N ASP A 42 8.17 -0.83 -10.90
CA ASP A 42 9.29 -1.58 -11.48
C ASP A 42 9.52 -2.94 -10.80
N GLU A 43 8.93 -3.17 -9.62
CA GLU A 43 9.12 -4.38 -8.83
C GLU A 43 7.92 -4.73 -7.95
N LEU A 44 7.79 -6.01 -7.63
CA LEU A 44 6.87 -6.54 -6.62
C LEU A 44 7.70 -7.22 -5.51
N SER A 45 7.44 -6.88 -4.25
CA SER A 45 8.04 -7.57 -3.11
C SER A 45 7.07 -8.57 -2.51
N LEU A 46 7.53 -9.80 -2.28
CA LEU A 46 6.83 -10.81 -1.51
C LEU A 46 7.23 -10.62 -0.05
N TYR A 47 6.25 -10.46 0.84
CA TYR A 47 6.48 -10.12 2.25
C TYR A 47 5.85 -11.18 3.16
N ASP A 48 6.60 -11.67 4.13
CA ASP A 48 6.07 -12.56 5.17
C ASP A 48 5.71 -11.72 6.42
N ALA A 49 4.41 -11.54 6.63
CA ALA A 49 3.89 -10.77 7.76
C ALA A 49 4.12 -11.45 9.13
N THR A 50 4.42 -12.75 9.16
CA THR A 50 4.68 -13.50 10.39
C THR A 50 6.02 -13.10 11.00
N VAL A 51 7.03 -12.93 10.15
CA VAL A 51 8.40 -12.56 10.54
C VAL A 51 8.69 -11.07 10.34
N GLY A 52 7.88 -10.38 9.54
CA GLY A 52 7.97 -8.94 9.33
C GLY A 52 9.03 -8.52 8.30
N GLU A 53 9.37 -9.40 7.35
CA GLU A 53 10.47 -9.20 6.42
C GLU A 53 10.09 -9.55 4.96
N PRO A 54 10.72 -8.88 3.97
CA PRO A 54 10.59 -9.28 2.57
C PRO A 54 11.31 -10.61 2.34
N VAL A 55 10.63 -11.55 1.70
CA VAL A 55 11.15 -12.90 1.42
C VAL A 55 11.69 -13.03 -0.01
N ASP A 56 11.17 -12.23 -0.94
CA ASP A 56 11.63 -12.23 -2.34
C ASP A 56 11.21 -10.96 -3.08
N THR A 57 11.77 -10.74 -4.26
CA THR A 57 11.46 -9.63 -5.15
C THR A 57 11.35 -10.11 -6.59
N VAL A 58 10.33 -9.64 -7.30
CA VAL A 58 10.13 -9.87 -8.73
C VAL A 58 10.27 -8.53 -9.46
N SER A 59 11.28 -8.42 -10.32
CA SER A 59 11.39 -7.27 -11.23
C SER A 59 10.31 -7.36 -12.31
N LEU A 60 9.61 -6.24 -12.54
CA LEU A 60 8.65 -6.13 -13.63
C LEU A 60 9.37 -5.68 -14.90
N PRO A 61 9.02 -6.27 -16.06
CA PRO A 61 9.52 -5.80 -17.34
C PRO A 61 8.99 -4.39 -17.63
N ALA A 62 9.84 -3.56 -18.23
CA ALA A 62 9.51 -2.20 -18.67
C ALA A 62 8.62 -2.19 -19.92
#